data_AF-A0A932W3S2-F1
#
_entry.id   AF-A0A932W3S2-F1
#
_cell.length_a   1.000
_cell.length_b   1.000
_cell.length_c   1.000
_cell.angle_alpha   90.00
_cell.angle_beta   90.00
_cell.angle_gamma   90.00
#
_symmetry.space_group_name_H-M   'P 1'
#
loop_
_entity.id
_entity.type
_entity.pdbx_description
1 polymer ?
#
loop_
_entity_poly.entity_id
_entity_poly.type
_entity_poly.pdbx_seq_one_letter_code
_entity_poly.pdbx_strand_id
1 'polypeptide(L)' 'MQLVPAEEAARRSQLGLRQLFRLVEAGHVHFVKTSEGQLLICLDSLREV' A
#
# COMPACT_ATOMS: atom_id res chain seq x y z
N MET A 1 0.83 8.82 9.80
CA MET A 1 0.79 7.36 9.56
C MET A 1 -0.65 6.91 9.37
N GLN A 2 -1.17 7.03 8.14
CA GLN A 2 -2.51 6.55 7.79
C GLN A 2 -2.41 5.22 7.02
N LEU A 3 -2.94 4.15 7.62
CA LEU A 3 -3.05 2.82 7.01
C LEU A 3 -4.43 2.64 6.38
N VAL A 4 -4.48 2.27 5.10
CA VAL A 4 -5.74 2.01 4.37
C VAL A 4 -5.64 0.71 3.58
N PRO A 5 -6.76 0.06 3.22
CA PRO A 5 -6.73 -1.10 2.34
C PRO A 5 -5.99 -0.83 1.02
N ALA A 6 -5.32 -1.83 0.47
CA ALA A 6 -4.55 -1.70 -0.77
C ALA A 6 -5.34 -1.07 -1.93
N GLU A 7 -6.63 -1.39 -2.07
CA GLU A 7 -7.50 -0.79 -3.09
C GLU A 7 -7.70 0.71 -2.89
N GLU A 8 -7.86 1.15 -1.64
CA GLU A 8 -8.00 2.57 -1.32
C GLU A 8 -6.67 3.32 -1.49
N ALA A 9 -5.55 2.70 -1.10
CA ALA A 9 -4.22 3.26 -1.33
C ALA A 9 -3.93 3.44 -2.82
N ALA A 10 -4.27 2.44 -3.64
CA ALA A 10 -4.13 2.50 -5.09
C ALA A 10 -4.95 3.67 -5.68
N ARG A 11 -6.23 3.79 -5.30
CA ARG A 11 -7.10 4.90 -5.74
C ARG A 11 -6.53 6.27 -5.35
N ARG A 12 -6.14 6.46 -4.10
CA ARG A 12 -5.64 7.75 -3.59
C ARG A 12 -4.31 8.16 -4.19
N SER A 13 -3.47 7.19 -4.54
CA SER A 13 -2.14 7.43 -5.09
C SER A 13 -2.11 7.41 -6.62
N GLN A 14 -3.29 7.23 -7.25
CA GLN A 14 -3.43 7.08 -8.71
C GLN A 14 -2.56 5.95 -9.28
N LEU A 15 -2.26 4.93 -8.46
CA LEU A 15 -1.50 3.75 -8.86
C LEU A 15 -2.46 2.62 -9.22
N GLY A 16 -2.11 1.81 -10.21
CA GLY A 16 -2.77 0.53 -10.41
C GLY A 16 -2.45 -0.43 -9.26
N LEU A 17 -3.41 -1.27 -8.87
CA LEU A 17 -3.20 -2.30 -7.83
C LEU A 17 -1.95 -3.17 -8.07
N ARG A 18 -1.70 -3.57 -9.32
CA ARG A 18 -0.49 -4.33 -9.69
C ARG A 18 0.79 -3.54 -9.48
N GLN A 19 0.78 -2.23 -9.74
CA GLN A 19 1.94 -1.37 -9.48
C GLN A 19 2.18 -1.23 -7.99
N LEU A 20 1.12 -1.03 -7.21
CA LEU A 20 1.19 -0.97 -5.76
C LEU A 20 1.77 -2.26 -5.17
N PHE A 21 1.31 -3.44 -5.61
CA PHE A 21 1.85 -4.71 -5.13
C PHE A 21 3.32 -4.92 -5.50
N ARG A 22 3.75 -4.50 -6.69
CA ARG A 22 5.19 -4.54 -7.04
C ARG A 22 6.04 -3.68 -6.10
N LEU A 23 5.54 -2.51 -5.69
CA LEU A 23 6.23 -1.65 -4.73
C LEU A 23 6.31 -2.28 -3.33
N VAL A 24 5.24 -2.97 -2.92
CA VAL A 24 5.21 -3.75 -1.67
C VAL A 24 6.24 -4.88 -1.71
N GLU A 25 6.26 -5.67 -2.78
CA GLU A 25 7.21 -6.78 -2.97
C GLU A 25 8.66 -6.30 -3.07
N ALA A 26 8.87 -5.12 -3.64
CA ALA A 26 10.19 -4.47 -3.72
C ALA A 26 10.62 -3.80 -2.39
N GLY A 27 9.77 -3.77 -1.37
CA GLY A 27 10.07 -3.16 -0.08
C GLY A 27 10.07 -1.63 -0.06
N HIS A 28 9.48 -0.98 -1.07
CA HIS A 28 9.43 0.48 -1.19
C HIS A 28 8.29 1.13 -0.40
N VAL A 29 7.36 0.34 0.14
CA VAL A 29 6.15 0.85 0.80
C VAL A 29 5.95 0.14 2.13
N HIS A 30 5.62 0.90 3.17
CA HIS A 30 5.28 0.32 4.47
C HIS A 30 3.87 -0.28 4.41
N PHE A 31 3.76 -1.53 4.88
CA PHE A 31 2.49 -2.25 4.94
C PHE A 31 2.38 -3.08 6.21
N VAL A 32 1.14 -3.45 6.54
CA VAL A 32 0.81 -4.39 7.62
C VAL A 32 -0.17 -5.42 7.07
N LYS A 33 0.05 -6.69 7.40
CA LYS A 33 -0.90 -7.77 7.13
C LYS A 33 -1.71 -8.05 8.40
N THR A 34 -3.02 -7.98 8.32
CA THR A 34 -3.91 -8.30 9.46
C THR A 34 -3.97 -9.80 9.70
N SER A 35 -4.45 -10.22 10.88
CA SER A 35 -4.71 -11.62 11.22
C SER A 35 -5.71 -12.30 10.28
N GLU A 36 -6.59 -11.51 9.65
CA GLU A 36 -7.57 -11.96 8.65
C GLU A 36 -6.98 -12.04 7.24
N GLY A 37 -5.70 -11.68 7.07
CA GLY A 37 -4.98 -11.74 5.80
C GLY A 37 -5.11 -10.49 4.93
N GLN A 38 -5.75 -9.43 5.41
CA GLN A 38 -5.89 -8.17 4.68
C GLN A 38 -4.58 -7.39 4.67
N LEU A 39 -4.24 -6.77 3.53
CA LEU A 39 -3.09 -5.89 3.39
C LEU A 39 -3.50 -4.42 3.57
N LEU A 40 -2.91 -3.77 4.57
CA LEU A 40 -3.05 -2.34 4.83
C LEU A 40 -1.76 -1.63 4.43
N ILE A 41 -1.91 -0.54 3.69
CA ILE A 41 -0.82 0.25 3.11
C ILE A 41 -0.73 1.61 3.79
N CYS A 42 0.49 2.03 4.11
CA CYS A 42 0.75 3.37 4.61
C CYS A 42 0.78 4.38 3.47
N LEU A 43 -0.14 5.35 3.50
CA LEU A 43 -0.20 6.42 2.50
C LEU A 43 1.03 7.34 2.54
N ASP A 44 1.63 7.54 3.71
CA ASP A 44 2.77 8.43 3.86
C ASP A 44 4.00 7.89 3.12
N SER A 45 4.27 6.58 3.22
CA SER A 45 5.39 5.95 2.50
C SER A 45 5.18 5.87 0.99
N LEU A 46 3.94 6.03 0.50
CA LEU A 46 3.67 6.08 -0.94
C LEU A 46 4.04 7.42 -1.57
N ARG A 47 4.21 8.48 -0.77
CA ARG A 47 4.62 9.80 -1.26
C ARG A 47 6.13 9.92 -1.46
N GLU A 48 6.89 8.97 -0.93
CA GLU A 48 8.36 8.93 -0.98
C GLU A 48 8.88 8.11 -2.17
N VAL A 49 7.97 7.50 -2.95
CA VAL A 49 8.24 6.68 -4.15
C VAL A 49 8.01 7.51 -5.41
#